data_AF-G1XKY0-F1
#
_entry.id   AF-G1XKY0-F1
#
_cell.length_a   1.000
_cell.length_b   1.000
_cell.length_c   1.000
_cell.angle_alpha   90.00
_cell.angle_beta   90.00
_cell.angle_gamma   90.00
#
_symmetry.space_group_name_H-M   'P 1'
#
loop_
_entity.id
_entity.type
_entity.pdbx_description
1 polymer ?
#
loop_
_entity_poly.entity_id
_entity_poly.type
_entity_poly.pdbx_seq_one_letter_code
_entity_poly.pdbx_strand_id
1 'polypeptide(L)'
;MGGQNIILCHLPGMGVTNAASAAENLRRSYTQIRLVLITGICGAIPYLPNHGHEEVILGDVIISDSLIKYDFGRKYPDKFERKNGKEEIIEPPNSEIRGLLGKLKTRRFKDNFEREAAGVLQALQAGKGNECYRYPGAKNDILFPAAYPHKAYQLESLTNCTCFKCTIASDKVCDGIRKKDCGALGCGERTMSVQRERLAQSNILPSIHIGKMASADTVMKSGKDRDELAREEDVIGFEMEGAGVWGRVPACVIIKGVCDYADSHKNKKWQRYASATAAAATMAFVKYWGSNTYR
;
A
#
# COMPACT_ATOMS: atom_id res chain seq x y z
N MET A 1 -16.48 0.25 19.62
CA MET A 1 -15.87 1.55 19.23
C MET A 1 -16.74 2.15 18.13
N GLY A 2 -17.18 3.42 18.22
CA GLY A 2 -17.99 4.07 17.19
C GLY A 2 -19.44 3.58 17.03
N GLY A 3 -20.01 2.92 18.05
CA GLY A 3 -21.39 2.40 18.01
C GLY A 3 -21.59 1.14 17.14
N GLN A 4 -20.54 0.63 16.48
CA GLN A 4 -20.60 -0.60 15.69
C GLN A 4 -20.02 -1.81 16.43
N ASN A 5 -20.56 -2.99 16.13
CA ASN A 5 -19.99 -4.28 16.53
C ASN A 5 -18.81 -4.61 15.59
N ILE A 6 -17.60 -4.57 16.13
CA ILE A 6 -16.36 -4.76 15.35
C ILE A 6 -15.65 -6.02 15.85
N ILE A 7 -15.23 -6.86 14.92
CA ILE A 7 -14.37 -8.01 15.17
C ILE A 7 -13.01 -7.72 14.53
N LEU A 8 -11.94 -7.88 15.30
CA LEU A 8 -10.58 -7.78 14.79
C LEU A 8 -10.06 -9.19 14.50
N CYS A 9 -9.57 -9.39 13.28
CA CYS A 9 -8.95 -10.63 12.86
C CYS A 9 -7.50 -10.37 12.46
N HIS A 10 -6.58 -11.09 13.09
CA HIS A 10 -5.18 -11.09 12.69
C HIS A 10 -4.95 -12.26 11.73
N LEU A 11 -4.40 -11.97 10.54
CA LEU A 11 -4.08 -13.02 9.57
C LEU A 11 -2.93 -13.89 10.08
N PRO A 12 -2.96 -15.22 9.88
CA PRO A 12 -1.89 -16.12 10.32
C PRO A 12 -0.58 -15.92 9.55
N GLY A 13 -0.65 -15.28 8.38
CA GLY A 13 0.50 -14.94 7.54
C GLY A 13 0.08 -14.05 6.38
N MET A 14 1.07 -13.61 5.60
CA MET A 14 0.86 -12.81 4.39
C MET A 14 0.29 -13.66 3.25
N GLY A 15 -0.27 -12.99 2.24
CA GLY A 15 -0.69 -13.61 0.98
C GLY A 15 -2.17 -13.97 0.90
N VAL A 16 -2.61 -14.22 -0.32
CA VAL A 16 -3.98 -14.44 -0.75
C VAL A 16 -4.59 -15.66 -0.06
N THR A 17 -3.81 -16.74 0.09
CA THR A 17 -4.29 -18.00 0.69
C THR A 17 -4.64 -17.84 2.17
N ASN A 18 -3.77 -17.18 2.95
CA ASN A 18 -4.02 -16.92 4.37
C ASN A 18 -5.21 -15.98 4.56
N ALA A 19 -5.30 -14.94 3.74
CA ALA A 19 -6.40 -13.99 3.76
C ALA A 19 -7.75 -14.65 3.41
N ALA A 20 -7.78 -15.54 2.42
CA ALA A 20 -8.97 -16.30 2.03
C ALA A 20 -9.47 -17.20 3.17
N SER A 21 -8.56 -17.97 3.80
CA SER A 21 -8.90 -18.84 4.93
C SER A 21 -9.47 -18.04 6.12
N ALA A 22 -8.85 -16.90 6.46
CA ALA A 22 -9.36 -16.03 7.50
C ALA A 22 -10.75 -15.47 7.17
N ALA A 23 -10.96 -15.02 5.92
CA ALA A 23 -12.26 -14.50 5.47
C ALA A 23 -13.37 -15.56 5.54
N GLU A 24 -13.09 -16.80 5.13
CA GLU A 24 -14.06 -17.90 5.21
C GLU A 24 -14.40 -18.25 6.66
N ASN A 25 -13.40 -18.33 7.53
CA ASN A 25 -13.62 -18.59 8.95
C ASN A 25 -14.41 -17.47 9.63
N LEU A 26 -14.12 -16.20 9.30
CA LEU A 26 -14.90 -15.06 9.79
C LEU A 26 -16.35 -15.15 9.35
N ARG A 27 -16.61 -15.42 8.07
CA ARG A 27 -17.97 -15.55 7.54
C ARG A 27 -18.73 -16.72 8.17
N ARG A 28 -18.04 -17.83 8.46
CA ARG A 28 -18.64 -19.00 9.12
C ARG A 28 -18.98 -18.71 10.58
N SER A 29 -18.08 -18.06 11.31
CA SER A 29 -18.25 -17.78 12.75
C SER A 29 -19.19 -16.62 13.03
N TYR A 30 -19.28 -15.64 12.12
CA TYR A 30 -20.06 -14.42 12.30
C TYR A 30 -20.98 -14.19 11.08
N THR A 31 -22.23 -14.62 11.21
CA THR A 31 -23.21 -14.64 10.11
C THR A 31 -23.77 -13.26 9.75
N GLN A 32 -23.57 -12.25 10.60
CA GLN A 32 -24.08 -10.89 10.41
C GLN A 32 -23.01 -9.88 9.95
N ILE A 33 -21.87 -10.34 9.44
CA ILE A 33 -20.86 -9.43 8.85
C ILE A 33 -21.46 -8.70 7.65
N ARG A 34 -21.43 -7.37 7.68
CA ARG A 34 -21.89 -6.51 6.57
C ARG A 34 -20.75 -5.97 5.71
N LEU A 35 -19.59 -5.78 6.32
CA LEU A 35 -18.43 -5.16 5.71
C LEU A 35 -17.17 -5.74 6.32
N VAL A 36 -16.20 -6.08 5.47
CA VAL A 36 -14.85 -6.45 5.85
C VAL A 36 -13.89 -5.35 5.40
N LEU A 37 -13.06 -4.87 6.32
CA LEU A 37 -12.02 -3.89 6.04
C LEU A 37 -10.66 -4.58 6.13
N ILE A 38 -9.89 -4.55 5.05
CA ILE A 38 -8.53 -5.10 5.03
C ILE A 38 -7.58 -3.93 5.27
N THR A 39 -7.09 -3.84 6.51
CA THR A 39 -6.14 -2.81 6.92
C THR A 39 -4.71 -3.33 6.94
N GLY A 40 -3.73 -2.47 6.68
CA GLY A 40 -2.32 -2.87 6.62
C GLY A 40 -1.47 -1.89 5.82
N ILE A 41 -0.38 -2.39 5.25
CA ILE A 41 0.55 -1.59 4.44
C ILE A 41 0.55 -2.04 2.98
N CYS A 42 0.92 -1.13 2.08
CA CYS A 42 1.06 -1.40 0.65
C CYS A 42 2.26 -0.67 0.05
N GLY A 43 2.66 -1.11 -1.14
CA GLY A 43 3.44 -0.28 -2.05
C GLY A 43 2.52 0.64 -2.87
N ALA A 44 3.02 1.77 -3.36
CA ALA A 44 2.24 2.68 -4.20
C ALA A 44 3.04 3.18 -5.41
N ILE A 45 2.31 3.66 -6.42
CA ILE A 45 2.93 4.49 -7.44
C ILE A 45 3.26 5.87 -6.87
N PRO A 46 4.36 6.52 -7.27
CA PRO A 46 4.76 7.81 -6.70
C PRO A 46 3.90 8.99 -7.16
N TYR A 47 3.29 8.88 -8.35
CA TYR A 47 2.48 9.94 -8.96
C TYR A 47 1.23 9.33 -9.58
N LEU A 48 0.06 9.91 -9.30
CA LEU A 48 -1.21 9.45 -9.87
C LEU A 48 -1.38 9.99 -11.30
N PRO A 49 -1.35 9.14 -12.35
CA PRO A 49 -1.30 9.60 -13.75
C PRO A 49 -2.58 10.31 -14.19
N ASN A 50 -3.73 9.92 -13.67
CA ASN A 50 -5.05 10.45 -14.05
C ASN A 50 -5.58 11.56 -13.14
N HIS A 51 -4.81 11.96 -12.12
CA HIS A 51 -5.20 12.96 -11.12
C HIS A 51 -4.22 14.15 -11.08
N GLY A 52 -3.82 14.65 -12.25
CA GLY A 52 -2.98 15.84 -12.35
C GLY A 52 -1.58 15.66 -11.74
N HIS A 53 -1.02 14.45 -11.80
CA HIS A 53 0.26 14.11 -11.19
C HIS A 53 0.31 14.35 -9.67
N GLU A 54 -0.81 14.13 -8.99
CA GLU A 54 -0.85 14.16 -7.52
C GLU A 54 0.23 13.23 -6.94
N GLU A 55 1.08 13.79 -6.09
CA GLU A 55 2.16 13.06 -5.43
C GLU A 55 1.61 12.15 -4.33
N VAL A 56 2.01 10.88 -4.37
CA VAL A 56 1.81 9.93 -3.25
C VAL A 56 3.11 9.84 -2.46
N ILE A 57 3.05 10.17 -1.17
CA ILE A 57 4.22 10.10 -0.28
C ILE A 57 4.07 8.95 0.72
N LEU A 58 5.18 8.51 1.30
CA LEU A 58 5.15 7.44 2.29
C LEU A 58 4.32 7.88 3.52
N GLY A 59 3.48 6.97 4.00
CA GLY A 59 2.52 7.21 5.07
C GLY A 59 1.16 7.72 4.62
N ASP A 60 0.98 8.17 3.36
CA ASP A 60 -0.35 8.34 2.77
C ASP A 60 -1.15 7.03 2.84
N VAL A 61 -2.46 7.10 2.67
CA VAL A 61 -3.34 5.92 2.71
C VAL A 61 -4.08 5.77 1.40
N ILE A 62 -4.14 4.55 0.89
CA ILE A 62 -4.93 4.17 -0.28
C ILE A 62 -6.18 3.42 0.19
N ILE A 63 -7.34 3.83 -0.31
CA ILE A 63 -8.63 3.16 -0.15
C ILE A 63 -9.06 2.60 -1.51
N SER A 64 -9.30 1.30 -1.58
CA SER A 64 -9.69 0.65 -2.84
C SER A 64 -11.12 1.00 -3.24
N ASP A 65 -11.34 1.48 -4.46
CA ASP A 65 -12.67 1.45 -5.10
C ASP A 65 -12.89 0.22 -5.98
N SER A 66 -11.80 -0.43 -6.38
CA SER A 66 -11.76 -1.62 -7.21
C SER A 66 -10.42 -2.33 -7.01
N LEU A 67 -10.34 -3.59 -7.43
CA LEU A 67 -9.17 -4.44 -7.24
C LEU A 67 -8.91 -5.26 -8.51
N ILE A 68 -7.66 -5.55 -8.81
CA ILE A 68 -7.28 -6.54 -9.82
C ILE A 68 -6.31 -7.55 -9.23
N LYS A 69 -6.31 -8.77 -9.77
CA LYS A 69 -5.25 -9.74 -9.53
C LYS A 69 -4.22 -9.65 -10.66
N TYR A 70 -2.94 -9.43 -10.33
CA TYR A 70 -1.93 -9.14 -11.36
C TYR A 70 -0.91 -10.25 -11.61
N ASP A 71 -0.86 -11.28 -10.77
CA ASP A 71 0.04 -12.44 -10.91
C ASP A 71 -0.65 -13.67 -11.55
N PHE A 72 -1.88 -13.50 -12.05
CA PHE A 72 -2.61 -14.56 -12.72
C PHE A 72 -2.54 -14.41 -14.24
N GLY A 73 -2.05 -15.46 -14.92
CA GLY A 73 -1.71 -15.38 -16.33
C GLY A 73 -0.83 -16.53 -16.80
N ARG A 74 -0.29 -16.38 -18.01
CA ARG A 74 0.59 -17.36 -18.67
C ARG A 74 2.03 -16.89 -18.59
N LYS A 75 2.94 -17.78 -18.21
CA LYS A 75 4.39 -17.51 -18.23
C LYS A 75 5.02 -18.10 -19.49
N TYR A 76 5.54 -17.23 -20.35
CA TYR A 76 6.39 -17.58 -21.48
C TYR A 76 7.88 -17.42 -21.09
N PRO A 77 8.83 -17.96 -21.86
CA PRO A 77 10.26 -17.82 -21.56
C PRO A 77 10.75 -16.38 -21.45
N ASP A 78 10.15 -15.46 -22.22
CA ASP A 78 10.53 -14.06 -22.35
C ASP A 78 9.60 -13.11 -21.58
N LYS A 79 8.33 -13.47 -21.37
CA LYS A 79 7.33 -12.59 -20.76
C LYS A 79 6.32 -13.30 -19.87
N PHE A 80 5.67 -12.54 -19.01
CA PHE A 80 4.44 -12.97 -18.35
C PHE A 80 3.27 -12.25 -19.03
N GLU A 81 2.27 -13.00 -19.44
CA GLU A 81 1.04 -12.49 -20.05
C GLU A 81 -0.09 -12.62 -19.04
N ARG A 82 -0.50 -11.50 -18.46
CA ARG A 82 -1.63 -11.45 -17.54
C ARG A 82 -2.91 -11.90 -18.25
N LYS A 83 -3.75 -12.66 -17.57
CA LYS A 83 -5.10 -12.95 -18.06
C LYS A 83 -5.99 -11.81 -17.56
N ASN A 84 -6.75 -11.17 -18.47
CA ASN A 84 -7.51 -9.95 -18.16
C ASN A 84 -9.02 -10.17 -18.32
N GLY A 85 -9.50 -11.39 -18.06
CA GLY A 85 -10.89 -11.79 -18.30
C GLY A 85 -11.87 -11.24 -17.27
N LYS A 86 -13.17 -11.24 -17.61
CA LYS A 86 -14.27 -10.88 -16.69
C LYS A 86 -14.28 -11.67 -15.37
N GLU A 87 -13.72 -12.89 -15.38
CA GLU A 87 -13.53 -13.76 -14.20
C GLU A 87 -12.57 -13.16 -13.15
N GLU A 88 -11.77 -12.17 -13.53
CA GLU A 88 -10.75 -11.51 -12.70
C GLU A 88 -11.10 -10.05 -12.41
N ILE A 89 -12.19 -9.56 -13.00
CA ILE A 89 -12.80 -8.28 -12.60
C ILE A 89 -13.49 -8.55 -11.29
N ILE A 90 -12.78 -8.17 -10.25
CA ILE A 90 -13.27 -8.22 -8.90
C ILE A 90 -14.48 -7.28 -8.80
N GLU A 91 -15.68 -7.83 -8.53
CA GLU A 91 -16.93 -7.06 -8.55
C GLU A 91 -16.81 -5.82 -7.67
N PRO A 92 -17.16 -4.63 -8.17
CA PRO A 92 -17.01 -3.40 -7.41
C PRO A 92 -17.83 -3.45 -6.11
N PRO A 93 -17.47 -2.67 -5.09
CA PRO A 93 -18.23 -2.61 -3.86
C PRO A 93 -19.73 -2.35 -4.10
N ASN A 94 -20.57 -2.78 -3.17
CA ASN A 94 -22.01 -2.53 -3.25
C ASN A 94 -22.34 -1.02 -3.38
N SER A 95 -23.58 -0.70 -3.76
CA SER A 95 -24.01 0.69 -4.02
C SER A 95 -23.79 1.62 -2.82
N GLU A 96 -23.95 1.12 -1.60
CA GLU A 96 -23.74 1.89 -0.37
C GLU A 96 -22.28 2.32 -0.20
N ILE A 97 -21.33 1.38 -0.35
CA ILE A 97 -19.90 1.67 -0.29
C ILE A 97 -19.49 2.58 -1.44
N ARG A 98 -19.97 2.33 -2.66
CA ARG A 98 -19.69 3.21 -3.81
C ARG A 98 -20.19 4.63 -3.57
N GLY A 99 -21.37 4.79 -2.97
CA GLY A 99 -21.90 6.09 -2.57
C GLY A 99 -21.02 6.79 -1.54
N LEU A 100 -20.56 6.06 -0.52
CA LEU A 100 -19.63 6.61 0.49
C LEU A 100 -18.28 7.00 -0.13
N LEU A 101 -17.67 6.12 -0.92
CA LEU A 101 -16.40 6.41 -1.61
C LEU A 101 -16.56 7.60 -2.57
N GLY A 102 -17.69 7.69 -3.28
CA GLY A 102 -18.02 8.84 -4.13
C GLY A 102 -18.11 10.15 -3.34
N LYS A 103 -18.72 10.14 -2.15
CA LYS A 103 -18.68 11.30 -1.24
C LYS A 103 -17.26 11.63 -0.82
N LEU A 104 -16.47 10.64 -0.38
CA LEU A 104 -15.09 10.83 0.06
C LEU A 104 -14.15 11.35 -1.05
N LYS A 105 -14.47 11.12 -2.33
CA LYS A 105 -13.75 11.75 -3.46
C LYS A 105 -14.02 13.25 -3.60
N THR A 106 -15.08 13.79 -2.98
CA THR A 106 -15.35 15.23 -3.01
C THR A 106 -14.49 15.97 -1.98
N ARG A 107 -13.96 17.14 -2.36
CA ARG A 107 -13.00 17.93 -1.55
C ARG A 107 -13.43 18.09 -0.08
N ARG A 108 -14.65 18.56 0.16
CA ARG A 108 -15.15 18.82 1.53
C ARG A 108 -15.17 17.55 2.40
N PHE A 109 -15.61 16.43 1.85
CA PHE A 109 -15.65 15.17 2.59
C PHE A 109 -14.26 14.55 2.75
N LYS A 110 -13.39 14.67 1.73
CA LYS A 110 -11.98 14.28 1.81
C LYS A 110 -11.27 15.03 2.94
N ASP A 111 -11.35 16.35 2.97
CA ASP A 111 -10.69 17.20 3.97
C ASP A 111 -11.17 16.87 5.39
N ASN A 112 -12.47 16.61 5.57
CA ASN A 112 -13.04 16.22 6.86
C ASN A 112 -12.59 14.81 7.28
N PHE A 113 -12.54 13.88 6.34
CA PHE A 113 -12.09 12.51 6.60
C PHE A 113 -10.60 12.46 6.93
N GLU A 114 -9.77 13.20 6.20
CA GLU A 114 -8.33 13.37 6.48
C GLU A 114 -8.10 13.97 7.87
N ARG A 115 -8.88 14.98 8.26
CA ARG A 115 -8.81 15.57 9.60
C ARG A 115 -9.18 14.57 10.71
N GLU A 116 -10.23 13.79 10.49
CA GLU A 116 -10.65 12.76 11.44
C GLU A 116 -9.56 11.68 11.59
N ALA A 117 -9.03 11.19 10.47
CA ALA A 117 -7.93 10.23 10.46
C ALA A 117 -6.68 10.79 11.15
N ALA A 118 -6.32 12.05 10.89
CA ALA A 118 -5.20 12.72 11.56
C ALA A 118 -5.41 12.83 13.07
N GLY A 119 -6.63 13.14 13.53
CA GLY A 119 -6.96 13.17 14.95
C GLY A 119 -6.82 11.79 15.62
N VAL A 120 -7.29 10.73 14.96
CA VAL A 120 -7.11 9.35 15.45
C VAL A 120 -5.63 8.96 15.51
N LEU A 121 -4.85 9.32 14.48
CA LEU A 121 -3.41 9.06 14.43
C LEU A 121 -2.68 9.78 15.57
N GLN A 122 -2.98 11.05 15.81
CA GLN A 122 -2.39 11.83 16.91
C GLN A 122 -2.69 11.21 18.27
N ALA A 123 -3.94 10.80 18.51
CA ALA A 123 -4.33 10.13 19.75
C ALA A 123 -3.58 8.80 19.94
N LEU A 124 -3.40 8.02 18.86
CA LEU A 124 -2.62 6.79 18.88
C LEU A 124 -1.15 7.06 19.19
N GLN A 125 -0.54 8.07 18.56
CA GLN A 125 0.87 8.43 18.76
C GLN A 125 1.16 9.07 20.13
N ALA A 126 0.16 9.67 20.78
CA ALA A 126 0.27 10.23 22.13
C ALA A 126 0.25 9.14 23.22
N GLY A 127 -0.15 7.91 22.89
CA GLY A 127 -0.14 6.78 23.82
C GLY A 127 1.26 6.43 24.31
N LYS A 128 1.38 6.06 25.59
CA LYS A 128 2.65 5.60 26.17
C LYS A 128 3.11 4.31 25.48
N GLY A 129 4.35 4.27 24.97
CA GLY A 129 4.90 3.11 24.24
C GLY A 129 4.64 3.11 22.73
N ASN A 130 4.02 4.16 22.20
CA ASN A 130 3.67 4.27 20.77
C ASN A 130 4.66 5.12 19.96
N GLU A 131 5.87 5.33 20.46
CA GLU A 131 6.92 6.11 19.80
C GLU A 131 7.28 5.54 18.42
N CYS A 132 7.10 4.23 18.25
CA CYS A 132 7.39 3.52 17.02
C CYS A 132 6.42 3.85 15.86
N TYR A 133 5.29 4.50 16.15
CA TYR A 133 4.31 4.95 15.17
C TYR A 133 4.48 6.42 14.78
N ARG A 134 5.53 7.11 15.23
CA ARG A 134 5.78 8.51 14.87
C ARG A 134 6.21 8.65 13.41
N TYR A 135 5.91 9.82 12.84
CA TYR A 135 6.33 10.17 11.48
C TYR A 135 7.86 10.03 11.35
N PRO A 136 8.37 9.22 10.40
CA PRO A 136 9.80 9.03 10.23
C PRO A 136 10.56 10.29 9.77
N GLY A 137 9.86 11.30 9.24
CA GLY A 137 10.43 12.55 8.75
C GLY A 137 10.70 12.56 7.25
N ALA A 138 10.49 13.71 6.60
CA ALA A 138 10.53 13.88 5.15
C ALA A 138 11.83 13.41 4.49
N LYS A 139 12.98 13.65 5.16
CA LYS A 139 14.30 13.19 4.70
C LYS A 139 14.46 11.68 4.54
N ASN A 140 13.53 10.90 5.12
CA ASN A 140 13.55 9.44 5.02
C ASN A 140 12.58 8.92 3.95
N ASP A 141 11.82 9.80 3.30
CA ASP A 141 11.02 9.48 2.12
C ASP A 141 11.88 9.77 0.89
N ILE A 142 12.39 8.71 0.28
CA ILE A 142 13.35 8.79 -0.82
C ILE A 142 12.77 7.99 -1.99
N LEU A 143 12.46 8.70 -3.07
CA LEU A 143 12.05 8.10 -4.33
C LEU A 143 13.24 8.07 -5.29
N PHE A 144 13.47 6.91 -5.89
CA PHE A 144 14.45 6.75 -6.96
C PHE A 144 13.73 6.64 -8.32
N PRO A 145 14.41 6.95 -9.44
CA PRO A 145 13.88 6.66 -10.76
C PRO A 145 13.47 5.19 -10.89
N ALA A 146 12.39 4.91 -11.63
CA ALA A 146 11.81 3.56 -11.73
C ALA A 146 12.78 2.47 -12.20
N ALA A 147 13.74 2.84 -13.04
CA ALA A 147 14.77 1.95 -13.57
C ALA A 147 16.04 1.91 -12.70
N TYR A 148 16.10 2.64 -11.59
CA TYR A 148 17.31 2.81 -10.80
C TYR A 148 17.67 1.53 -10.06
N PRO A 149 18.88 0.96 -10.26
CA PRO A 149 19.23 -0.32 -9.68
C PRO A 149 19.49 -0.24 -8.17
N HIS A 150 18.91 -1.18 -7.42
CA HIS A 150 19.21 -1.38 -6.01
C HIS A 150 20.47 -2.25 -5.85
N LYS A 151 21.62 -1.59 -5.67
CA LYS A 151 22.96 -2.21 -5.58
C LYS A 151 23.74 -1.66 -4.38
N ALA A 152 24.78 -2.38 -3.96
CA ALA A 152 25.80 -1.90 -3.02
C ALA A 152 26.83 -1.07 -3.77
N TYR A 153 27.08 0.16 -3.31
CA TYR A 153 28.04 1.08 -3.94
C TYR A 153 29.25 1.39 -3.05
N GLN A 154 29.20 1.06 -1.76
CA GLN A 154 30.33 1.19 -0.84
C GLN A 154 31.12 -0.13 -0.77
N LEU A 155 32.41 -0.08 -1.10
CA LEU A 155 33.34 -1.22 -1.18
C LEU A 155 33.40 -2.06 0.11
N GLU A 156 33.23 -1.45 1.28
CA GLU A 156 33.28 -2.15 2.57
C GLU A 156 32.08 -3.09 2.78
N SER A 157 30.90 -2.73 2.26
CA SER A 157 29.67 -3.56 2.33
C SER A 157 29.70 -4.78 1.40
N LEU A 158 30.68 -4.83 0.49
CA LEU A 158 30.90 -5.87 -0.51
C LEU A 158 32.04 -6.83 -0.14
N THR A 159 32.78 -6.59 0.95
CA THR A 159 33.88 -7.49 1.40
C THR A 159 33.41 -8.95 1.59
N ASN A 160 32.13 -9.16 1.90
CA ASN A 160 31.49 -10.47 1.99
C ASN A 160 30.47 -10.77 0.87
N CYS A 161 30.35 -9.92 -0.17
CA CYS A 161 29.62 -10.33 -1.37
C CYS A 161 30.58 -11.00 -2.33
N THR A 162 30.38 -12.28 -2.58
CA THR A 162 31.09 -13.04 -3.64
C THR A 162 30.80 -12.50 -5.06
N CYS A 163 29.94 -11.51 -5.18
CA CYS A 163 29.55 -10.87 -6.43
C CYS A 163 30.54 -9.74 -6.83
N PHE A 164 31.67 -10.09 -7.46
CA PHE A 164 32.67 -9.13 -7.97
C PHE A 164 32.10 -8.11 -8.99
N LYS A 165 30.95 -8.43 -9.60
CA LYS A 165 30.25 -7.66 -10.64
C LYS A 165 28.96 -7.04 -10.10
N CYS A 166 28.98 -6.30 -9.01
CA CYS A 166 27.78 -5.57 -8.55
C CYS A 166 28.02 -4.07 -8.42
N THR A 167 29.16 -3.61 -8.94
CA THR A 167 29.65 -2.23 -8.83
C THR A 167 29.27 -1.38 -10.05
N ILE A 168 28.97 -1.99 -11.20
CA ILE A 168 28.62 -1.27 -12.43
C ILE A 168 27.09 -1.24 -12.61
N ALA A 169 26.55 -0.14 -13.15
CA ALA A 169 25.12 0.07 -13.35
C ALA A 169 24.44 -1.03 -14.21
N SER A 170 25.17 -1.64 -15.15
CA SER A 170 24.68 -2.70 -16.05
C SER A 170 24.71 -4.12 -15.46
N ASP A 171 25.37 -4.33 -14.33
CA ASP A 171 25.55 -5.67 -13.78
C ASP A 171 24.25 -6.30 -13.22
N LYS A 172 24.17 -7.62 -13.23
CA LYS A 172 23.10 -8.38 -12.54
C LYS A 172 23.29 -8.27 -11.03
N VAL A 173 22.23 -7.87 -10.32
CA VAL A 173 22.21 -7.82 -8.84
C VAL A 173 22.08 -9.24 -8.28
N CYS A 174 22.96 -9.62 -7.36
CA CYS A 174 22.89 -10.93 -6.71
C CYS A 174 21.78 -11.00 -5.64
N ASP A 175 21.36 -12.21 -5.27
CA ASP A 175 20.27 -12.41 -4.30
C ASP A 175 20.60 -11.92 -2.89
N GLY A 176 21.88 -11.89 -2.50
CA GLY A 176 22.32 -11.32 -1.22
C GLY A 176 21.99 -9.83 -1.12
N ILE A 177 22.21 -9.07 -2.20
CA ILE A 177 21.87 -7.64 -2.26
C ILE A 177 20.36 -7.42 -2.39
N ARG A 178 19.66 -8.25 -3.19
CA ARG A 178 18.19 -8.15 -3.37
C ARG A 178 17.38 -8.33 -2.07
N LYS A 179 17.97 -8.96 -1.05
CA LYS A 179 17.37 -9.18 0.27
C LYS A 179 17.65 -8.05 1.27
N LYS A 180 18.65 -7.20 1.01
CA LYS A 180 18.97 -6.05 1.86
C LYS A 180 18.01 -4.89 1.58
N ASP A 181 17.79 -4.04 2.58
CA ASP A 181 17.02 -2.80 2.43
C ASP A 181 17.95 -1.62 2.10
N CYS A 182 17.33 -0.48 1.75
CA CYS A 182 18.08 0.72 1.40
C CYS A 182 19.00 1.23 2.51
N GLY A 183 18.62 1.04 3.78
CA GLY A 183 19.42 1.46 4.92
C GLY A 183 20.70 0.65 5.03
N ALA A 184 20.60 -0.67 4.89
CA ALA A 184 21.75 -1.58 4.90
C ALA A 184 22.70 -1.39 3.70
N LEU A 185 22.24 -0.73 2.64
CA LEU A 185 23.02 -0.45 1.42
C LEU A 185 23.43 1.02 1.26
N GLY A 186 23.06 1.91 2.21
CA GLY A 186 23.38 3.33 2.13
C GLY A 186 22.75 4.04 0.93
N CYS A 187 21.56 3.61 0.47
CA CYS A 187 21.02 4.11 -0.79
C CYS A 187 20.65 5.60 -0.75
N GLY A 188 20.23 6.10 0.41
CA GLY A 188 19.71 7.46 0.60
C GLY A 188 20.74 8.57 0.63
N GLU A 189 22.04 8.25 0.72
CA GLU A 189 23.13 9.23 0.67
C GLU A 189 23.49 9.64 -0.77
N ARG A 190 22.75 9.11 -1.76
CA ARG A 190 23.02 9.32 -3.19
C ARG A 190 22.21 10.47 -3.75
N THR A 191 22.82 11.19 -4.69
CA THR A 191 22.25 12.35 -5.39
C THR A 191 21.16 12.03 -6.42
N MET A 192 20.84 10.75 -6.66
CA MET A 192 19.91 10.32 -7.72
C MET A 192 18.46 10.14 -7.22
N SER A 193 18.00 11.01 -6.31
CA SER A 193 16.61 11.02 -5.85
C SER A 193 15.74 11.93 -6.71
N VAL A 194 14.45 11.57 -6.80
CA VAL A 194 13.44 12.41 -7.45
C VAL A 194 12.99 13.47 -6.45
N GLN A 195 12.98 14.73 -6.87
CA GLN A 195 12.49 15.85 -6.05
C GLN A 195 10.97 15.73 -5.84
N ARG A 196 10.52 15.99 -4.61
CA ARG A 196 9.12 15.83 -4.20
C ARG A 196 8.57 17.12 -3.61
N GLU A 197 7.56 17.70 -4.23
CA GLU A 197 6.98 19.00 -3.84
C GLU A 197 6.30 18.93 -2.47
N ARG A 198 5.54 17.86 -2.20
CA ARG A 198 4.86 17.67 -0.91
C ARG A 198 5.85 17.51 0.25
N LEU A 199 7.04 16.95 -0.01
CA LEU A 199 8.06 16.76 1.03
C LEU A 199 8.79 18.07 1.42
N ALA A 200 8.67 19.12 0.62
CA ALA A 200 9.25 20.43 0.92
C ALA A 200 8.40 21.28 1.89
N GLN A 201 7.19 20.83 2.22
CA GLN A 201 6.24 21.56 3.06
C GLN A 201 6.55 21.38 4.56
N SER A 202 6.23 22.38 5.39
CA SER A 202 6.57 22.40 6.82
C SER A 202 5.66 21.56 7.72
N ASN A 203 4.52 21.08 7.22
CA ASN A 203 3.56 20.24 7.95
C ASN A 203 2.97 19.15 7.05
N ILE A 204 3.68 18.03 6.96
CA ILE A 204 3.27 16.91 6.12
C ILE A 204 2.30 16.02 6.91
N LEU A 205 1.04 15.99 6.48
CA LEU A 205 0.04 15.04 6.96
C LEU A 205 -0.23 13.97 5.89
N PRO A 206 -0.56 12.73 6.29
CA PRO A 206 -1.05 11.72 5.37
C PRO A 206 -2.26 12.20 4.59
N SER A 207 -2.21 12.08 3.27
CA SER A 207 -3.38 12.26 2.40
C SER A 207 -4.04 10.91 2.10
N ILE A 208 -5.32 10.96 1.71
CA ILE A 208 -6.11 9.80 1.34
C ILE A 208 -6.32 9.76 -0.17
N HIS A 209 -5.94 8.65 -0.77
CA HIS A 209 -6.09 8.39 -2.20
C HIS A 209 -7.13 7.29 -2.41
N ILE A 210 -8.10 7.49 -3.30
CA ILE A 210 -9.14 6.49 -3.59
C ILE A 210 -9.01 6.05 -5.03
N GLY A 211 -8.75 4.77 -5.25
CA GLY A 211 -8.58 4.23 -6.60
C GLY A 211 -8.38 2.72 -6.63
N LYS A 212 -8.05 2.21 -7.81
CA LYS A 212 -7.88 0.78 -8.04
C LYS A 212 -6.57 0.27 -7.43
N MET A 213 -6.63 -0.88 -6.77
CA MET A 213 -5.43 -1.55 -6.23
C MET A 213 -5.13 -2.85 -7.00
N ALA A 214 -3.86 -3.24 -7.01
CA ALA A 214 -3.37 -4.51 -7.53
C ALA A 214 -3.03 -5.46 -6.37
N SER A 215 -3.54 -6.68 -6.42
CA SER A 215 -3.36 -7.72 -5.39
C SER A 215 -2.71 -8.97 -5.99
N ALA A 216 -1.77 -9.59 -5.26
CA ALA A 216 -1.07 -10.81 -5.70
C ALA A 216 -0.37 -11.54 -4.54
N ASP A 217 0.03 -12.79 -4.76
CA ASP A 217 1.00 -13.49 -3.90
C ASP A 217 2.46 -13.10 -4.24
N THR A 218 2.65 -12.28 -5.27
CA THR A 218 3.95 -11.69 -5.63
C THR A 218 4.10 -10.30 -5.02
N VAL A 219 5.31 -9.98 -4.54
CA VAL A 219 5.66 -8.61 -4.11
C VAL A 219 6.18 -7.83 -5.31
N MET A 220 5.52 -6.73 -5.68
CA MET A 220 6.03 -5.81 -6.69
C MET A 220 7.37 -5.18 -6.22
N LYS A 221 8.43 -5.46 -6.97
CA LYS A 221 9.81 -5.00 -6.73
C LYS A 221 10.47 -4.40 -7.98
N SER A 222 9.74 -4.24 -9.08
CA SER A 222 10.23 -3.62 -10.31
C SER A 222 9.51 -2.29 -10.48
N GLY A 223 10.24 -1.17 -10.39
CA GLY A 223 9.64 0.14 -10.64
C GLY A 223 9.13 0.30 -12.07
N LYS A 224 9.76 -0.38 -13.04
CA LYS A 224 9.30 -0.41 -14.44
C LYS A 224 7.97 -1.14 -14.58
N ASP A 225 7.88 -2.36 -14.06
CA ASP A 225 6.67 -3.18 -14.17
C ASP A 225 5.51 -2.55 -13.37
N ARG A 226 5.83 -1.89 -12.24
CA ARG A 226 4.91 -1.05 -11.49
C ARG A 226 4.32 0.05 -12.36
N ASP A 227 5.15 0.85 -13.01
CA ASP A 227 4.70 1.99 -13.82
C ASP A 227 3.93 1.51 -15.07
N GLU A 228 4.35 0.39 -15.67
CA GLU A 228 3.65 -0.24 -16.80
C GLU A 228 2.25 -0.71 -16.39
N LEU A 229 2.13 -1.47 -15.29
CA LEU A 229 0.83 -1.95 -14.81
C LEU A 229 -0.07 -0.78 -14.40
N ALA A 230 0.48 0.24 -13.75
CA ALA A 230 -0.26 1.44 -13.37
C ALA A 230 -0.83 2.18 -14.58
N ARG A 231 -0.04 2.28 -15.67
CA ARG A 231 -0.50 2.89 -16.94
C ARG A 231 -1.59 2.05 -17.60
N GLU A 232 -1.46 0.73 -17.62
CA GLU A 232 -2.38 -0.16 -18.33
C GLU A 232 -3.70 -0.36 -17.59
N GLU A 233 -3.63 -0.45 -16.27
CA GLU A 233 -4.76 -0.85 -15.44
C GLU A 233 -5.27 0.27 -14.54
N ASP A 234 -4.63 1.44 -14.52
CA ASP A 234 -4.98 2.56 -13.64
C ASP A 234 -4.91 2.17 -12.14
N VAL A 235 -3.94 1.32 -11.79
CA VAL A 235 -3.69 0.92 -10.40
C VAL A 235 -2.82 1.93 -9.67
N ILE A 236 -3.17 2.24 -8.43
CA ILE A 236 -2.46 3.24 -7.61
C ILE A 236 -1.68 2.61 -6.44
N GLY A 237 -1.94 1.35 -6.12
CA GLY A 237 -1.33 0.65 -4.99
C GLY A 237 -1.23 -0.86 -5.19
N PHE A 238 -0.31 -1.48 -4.46
CA PHE A 238 0.05 -2.90 -4.57
C PHE A 238 0.06 -3.55 -3.17
N GLU A 239 -0.76 -4.57 -2.97
CA GLU A 239 -0.87 -5.33 -1.72
C GLU A 239 -1.02 -6.84 -1.97
N MET A 240 -1.12 -7.66 -0.92
CA MET A 240 -1.01 -9.12 -1.04
C MET A 240 -2.19 -9.94 -0.49
N GLU A 241 -3.23 -9.31 0.05
CA GLU A 241 -4.30 -10.02 0.77
C GLU A 241 -5.66 -9.89 0.08
N GLY A 242 -5.91 -8.76 -0.58
CA GLY A 242 -7.21 -8.36 -1.12
C GLY A 242 -7.87 -9.39 -2.01
N ALA A 243 -7.14 -9.97 -2.98
CA ALA A 243 -7.65 -10.99 -3.89
C ALA A 243 -8.11 -12.28 -3.18
N GLY A 244 -7.62 -12.51 -1.96
CA GLY A 244 -8.01 -13.68 -1.15
C GLY A 244 -9.38 -13.49 -0.49
N VAL A 245 -9.68 -12.27 -0.05
CA VAL A 245 -10.91 -11.96 0.68
C VAL A 245 -12.06 -11.62 -0.27
N TRP A 246 -11.75 -10.99 -1.40
CA TRP A 246 -12.78 -10.51 -2.31
C TRP A 246 -13.59 -11.66 -2.92
N GLY A 247 -14.91 -11.48 -3.00
CA GLY A 247 -15.86 -12.51 -3.46
C GLY A 247 -16.17 -13.59 -2.41
N ARG A 248 -15.49 -13.59 -1.25
CA ARG A 248 -15.77 -14.52 -0.13
C ARG A 248 -16.57 -13.90 0.99
N VAL A 249 -16.80 -12.59 0.96
CA VAL A 249 -17.48 -11.81 2.00
C VAL A 249 -18.52 -10.87 1.36
N PRO A 250 -19.56 -10.45 2.09
CA PRO A 250 -20.66 -9.66 1.51
C PRO A 250 -20.21 -8.31 0.92
N ALA A 251 -19.23 -7.67 1.55
CA ALA A 251 -18.59 -6.47 1.03
C ALA A 251 -17.18 -6.32 1.59
N CYS A 252 -16.26 -5.79 0.78
CA CYS A 252 -14.86 -5.61 1.14
C CYS A 252 -14.36 -4.22 0.72
N VAL A 253 -13.59 -3.57 1.60
CA VAL A 253 -12.80 -2.37 1.27
C VAL A 253 -11.40 -2.56 1.79
N ILE A 254 -10.40 -2.28 0.96
CA ILE A 254 -8.99 -2.34 1.33
C ILE A 254 -8.55 -0.92 1.69
N ILE A 255 -7.92 -0.77 2.85
CA ILE A 255 -7.42 0.51 3.37
C ILE A 255 -5.97 0.31 3.81
N LYS A 256 -5.01 0.76 3.02
CA LYS A 256 -3.59 0.44 3.23
C LYS A 256 -2.74 1.70 3.30
N GLY A 257 -1.81 1.75 4.25
CA GLY A 257 -0.84 2.82 4.37
C GLY A 257 0.37 2.55 3.47
N VAL A 258 0.86 3.57 2.78
CA VAL A 258 1.97 3.45 1.84
C VAL A 258 3.29 3.33 2.60
N CYS A 259 4.00 2.20 2.48
CA CYS A 259 5.27 1.96 3.15
C CYS A 259 6.48 1.88 2.22
N ASP A 260 6.26 1.71 0.92
CA ASP A 260 7.28 1.73 -0.13
C ASP A 260 6.66 2.13 -1.48
N TYR A 261 7.50 2.34 -2.49
CA TYR A 261 7.07 2.72 -3.84
C TYR A 261 6.92 1.53 -4.78
N ALA A 262 6.62 0.33 -4.27
CA ALA A 262 6.47 -0.88 -5.07
C ALA A 262 7.66 -1.11 -6.03
N ASP A 263 8.87 -0.90 -5.55
CA ASP A 263 10.10 -1.16 -6.28
C ASP A 263 11.12 -1.90 -5.41
N SER A 264 12.35 -2.02 -5.91
CA SER A 264 13.42 -2.71 -5.22
C SER A 264 13.99 -1.93 -4.03
N HIS A 265 13.79 -0.61 -3.96
CA HIS A 265 14.32 0.30 -2.95
C HIS A 265 13.43 0.35 -1.71
N LYS A 266 13.23 -0.81 -1.08
CA LYS A 266 12.38 -0.91 0.12
C LYS A 266 13.12 -0.42 1.36
N ASN A 267 12.38 0.25 2.25
CA ASN A 267 12.85 0.70 3.54
C ASN A 267 11.83 0.34 4.64
N LYS A 268 12.26 -0.44 5.64
CA LYS A 268 11.37 -0.89 6.72
C LYS A 268 10.98 0.21 7.71
N LYS A 269 11.67 1.35 7.70
CA LYS A 269 11.44 2.47 8.64
C LYS A 269 10.00 3.01 8.59
N TRP A 270 9.35 2.90 7.44
CA TRP A 270 7.99 3.41 7.22
C TRP A 270 6.87 2.45 7.60
N GLN A 271 7.14 1.15 7.74
CA GLN A 271 6.09 0.14 7.92
C GLN A 271 5.23 0.41 9.16
N ARG A 272 5.85 0.78 10.29
CA ARG A 272 5.11 1.08 11.52
C ARG A 272 4.26 2.33 11.37
N TYR A 273 4.82 3.42 10.86
CA TYR A 273 4.06 4.64 10.61
C TYR A 273 2.90 4.41 9.63
N ALA A 274 3.16 3.78 8.48
CA ALA A 274 2.15 3.44 7.48
C ALA A 274 1.05 2.54 8.05
N SER A 275 1.39 1.57 8.91
CA SER A 275 0.38 0.74 9.59
C SER A 275 -0.53 1.58 10.51
N ALA A 276 0.03 2.58 11.18
CA ALA A 276 -0.73 3.49 12.04
C ALA A 276 -1.62 4.45 11.25
N THR A 277 -1.14 4.98 10.12
CA THR A 277 -1.96 5.83 9.24
C THR A 277 -3.12 5.04 8.63
N ALA A 278 -2.87 3.80 8.19
CA ALA A 278 -3.92 2.88 7.72
C ALA A 278 -4.97 2.58 8.78
N ALA A 279 -4.53 2.26 10.02
CA ALA A 279 -5.43 1.99 11.14
C ALA A 279 -6.27 3.23 11.49
N ALA A 280 -5.66 4.41 11.49
CA ALA A 280 -6.36 5.66 11.77
C ALA A 280 -7.42 5.97 10.71
N ALA A 281 -7.09 5.82 9.42
CA ALA A 281 -8.04 5.97 8.32
C ALA A 281 -9.15 4.89 8.36
N THR A 282 -8.81 3.66 8.74
CA THR A 282 -9.79 2.57 8.92
C THR A 282 -10.80 2.92 10.02
N MET A 283 -10.32 3.45 11.15
CA MET A 283 -11.19 3.90 12.24
C MET A 283 -12.07 5.09 11.84
N ALA A 284 -11.54 6.05 11.08
CA ALA A 284 -12.34 7.13 10.50
C ALA A 284 -13.42 6.56 9.55
N PHE A 285 -13.05 5.60 8.69
CA PHE A 285 -13.98 4.95 7.76
C PHE A 285 -15.15 4.27 8.48
N VAL A 286 -14.89 3.53 9.56
CA VAL A 286 -15.92 2.90 10.39
C VAL A 286 -16.94 3.93 10.91
N LYS A 287 -16.48 5.12 11.36
CA LYS A 287 -17.37 6.20 11.83
C LYS A 287 -18.27 6.72 10.70
N TYR A 288 -17.70 6.98 9.53
CA TYR A 288 -18.45 7.43 8.36
C TYR A 288 -19.45 6.38 7.86
N TRP A 289 -19.06 5.10 7.86
CA TRP A 289 -19.94 3.99 7.52
C TRP A 289 -21.15 3.94 8.47
N GLY A 290 -20.91 4.00 9.78
CA GLY A 290 -21.99 3.92 10.79
C GLY A 290 -22.94 5.10 10.81
N SER A 291 -22.46 6.27 10.44
CA SER A 291 -23.27 7.50 10.36
C SER A 291 -24.24 7.49 9.18
N ASN A 292 -23.94 6.69 8.15
CA ASN A 292 -24.66 6.66 6.88
C ASN A 292 -25.69 5.51 6.82
N THR A 293 -25.61 4.50 7.71
CA THR A 293 -26.55 3.36 7.82
C THR A 293 -27.86 3.63 8.60
N TYR A 294 -28.02 4.82 9.18
CA TYR A 294 -29.21 5.17 10.00
C TYR A 294 -29.93 6.45 9.53
N ARG A 295 -29.79 6.82 8.25
CA ARG A 295 -30.57 7.90 7.63
C ARG A 295 -31.21 7.42 6.34
#